data_AF-R7SVY0-F1
#
_entry.id   AF-R7SVY0-F1
#
_cell.length_a   1.000
_cell.length_b   1.000
_cell.length_c   1.000
_cell.angle_alpha   90.00
_cell.angle_beta   90.00
_cell.angle_gamma   90.00
#
_symmetry.space_group_name_H-M   'P 1'
#
loop_
_entity.id
_entity.type
_entity.pdbx_description
1 polymer ?
#
loop_
_entity_poly.entity_id
_entity_poly.type
_entity_poly.pdbx_seq_one_letter_code
_entity_poly.pdbx_strand_id
1 'polypeptide(L)'
;MSTVNLDDYVVPGTTRTYYIPEFVTEDEEEYLTRKINEAPQPWWKRLQNRRLQIWGGELTGKHALIPQDMPPFANQYPDIVGRIRALGVFKDSAHGEPNHIIMNEYAPGQGIMPHEDGPAYHPVVATLSLGSHTVFHYYRYKPDTDASPVQISAPDELISSTGRPIDPNPVLSLLLEPRSLVITTSDLYGSHLHGIEGRVEDKFEEDGRPPQERIANYDLLRGKEAREAIANGSMLERGMRYSLTCRDVEKIAAMGGALFKKLRGTA
;
A
#
# COMPACT_ATOMS: atom_id res chain seq x y z
N MET A 1 25.60 -0.96 2.68
CA MET A 1 24.58 -1.35 1.69
C MET A 1 24.93 -0.64 0.40
N SER A 2 25.03 -1.37 -0.71
CA SER A 2 25.09 -0.77 -2.05
C SER A 2 23.90 0.18 -2.23
N THR A 3 24.13 1.34 -2.82
CA THR A 3 23.05 2.26 -3.17
C THR A 3 22.12 1.57 -4.16
N VAL A 4 20.86 1.35 -3.77
CA VAL A 4 19.83 0.79 -4.66
C VAL A 4 19.57 1.79 -5.78
N ASN A 5 19.77 1.39 -7.03
CA ASN A 5 19.39 2.20 -8.19
C ASN A 5 17.94 1.87 -8.58
N LEU A 6 17.01 2.81 -8.42
CA LEU A 6 15.59 2.59 -8.69
C LEU A 6 15.30 2.28 -10.17
N ASP A 7 16.16 2.73 -11.09
CA ASP A 7 15.97 2.48 -12.52
C ASP A 7 15.99 0.97 -12.85
N ASP A 8 16.67 0.16 -12.03
CA ASP A 8 16.73 -1.30 -12.18
C ASP A 8 15.42 -2.00 -11.76
N TYR A 9 14.49 -1.26 -11.14
CA TYR A 9 13.26 -1.78 -10.53
C TYR A 9 11.99 -1.14 -11.09
N VAL A 10 12.10 -0.35 -12.16
CA VAL A 10 10.93 0.27 -12.81
C VAL A 10 9.99 -0.81 -13.31
N VAL A 11 8.72 -0.72 -12.94
CA VAL A 11 7.67 -1.60 -13.46
C VAL A 11 7.43 -1.27 -14.94
N PRO A 12 7.59 -2.24 -15.86
CA PRO A 12 7.32 -2.04 -17.28
C PRO A 12 5.93 -1.43 -17.54
N GLY A 13 5.86 -0.50 -18.50
CA GLY A 13 4.63 0.22 -18.83
C GLY A 13 4.28 1.37 -17.87
N THR A 14 5.15 1.67 -16.90
CA THR A 14 4.99 2.81 -15.98
C THR A 14 6.21 3.74 -16.05
N THR A 15 6.05 4.98 -15.58
CA THR A 15 7.15 5.97 -15.56
C THR A 15 7.86 6.04 -14.22
N ARG A 16 7.12 5.92 -13.11
CA ARG A 16 7.64 6.11 -11.74
C ARG A 16 6.95 5.19 -10.72
N THR A 17 6.72 3.94 -11.12
CA THR A 17 6.32 2.87 -10.21
C THR A 17 7.43 1.83 -10.18
N TYR A 18 7.80 1.39 -8.98
CA TYR A 18 8.95 0.52 -8.78
C TYR A 18 8.55 -0.73 -8.01
N TYR A 19 9.15 -1.86 -8.35
CA TYR A 19 9.01 -3.12 -7.62
C TYR A 19 10.39 -3.65 -7.24
N ILE A 20 10.68 -3.62 -5.94
CA ILE A 20 11.95 -4.10 -5.39
C ILE A 20 11.68 -5.44 -4.69
N PRO A 21 12.08 -6.59 -5.27
CA PRO A 21 12.00 -7.87 -4.58
C PRO A 21 13.02 -7.92 -3.43
N GLU A 22 12.75 -8.75 -2.42
CA GLU A 22 13.70 -9.03 -1.33
C GLU A 22 14.22 -7.75 -0.63
N PHE A 23 13.36 -6.75 -0.45
CA PHE A 23 13.66 -5.48 0.21
C PHE A 23 14.01 -5.66 1.70
N VAL A 24 13.47 -6.71 2.31
CA VAL A 24 13.88 -7.22 3.62
C VAL A 24 14.34 -8.67 3.49
N THR A 25 15.19 -9.12 4.40
CA THR A 25 15.62 -10.52 4.45
C THR A 25 14.55 -11.42 5.07
N GLU A 26 14.74 -12.73 4.99
CA GLU A 26 13.88 -13.71 5.66
C GLU A 26 13.88 -13.53 7.18
N ASP A 27 15.06 -13.35 7.79
CA ASP A 27 15.20 -13.08 9.23
C ASP A 27 14.48 -11.80 9.67
N GLU A 28 14.52 -10.76 8.82
CA GLU A 28 13.84 -9.49 9.06
C GLU A 28 12.32 -9.63 8.95
N GLU A 29 11.84 -10.40 7.98
CA GLU A 29 10.42 -10.74 7.83
C GLU A 29 9.90 -11.54 9.03
N GLU A 30 10.65 -12.54 9.49
CA GLU A 30 10.29 -13.33 10.68
C GLU A 30 10.23 -12.43 11.91
N TYR A 31 11.24 -11.57 12.09
CA TYR A 31 11.29 -10.61 13.19
C TYR A 31 10.10 -9.64 13.16
N LEU A 32 9.82 -9.01 12.01
CA LEU A 32 8.70 -8.09 11.82
C LEU A 32 7.36 -8.77 12.09
N THR A 33 7.15 -9.95 11.51
CA THR A 33 5.91 -10.72 11.66
C THR A 33 5.68 -11.09 13.13
N ARG A 34 6.73 -11.51 13.84
CA ARG A 34 6.66 -11.76 15.27
C ARG A 34 6.28 -10.49 16.05
N LYS A 35 6.89 -9.33 15.74
CA LYS A 35 6.57 -8.06 16.41
C LYS A 35 5.15 -7.57 16.15
N ILE A 36 4.66 -7.75 14.94
CA ILE A 36 3.25 -7.46 14.59
C ILE A 36 2.31 -8.32 15.45
N ASN A 37 2.61 -9.61 15.60
CA ASN A 37 1.77 -10.55 16.34
C ASN A 37 1.88 -10.42 17.87
N GLU A 38 3.04 -9.99 18.39
CA GLU A 38 3.25 -9.64 19.80
C GLU A 38 2.51 -8.35 20.22
N ALA A 39 2.03 -7.55 19.26
CA ALA A 39 1.36 -6.29 19.55
C ALA A 39 0.10 -6.50 20.41
N PRO A 40 -0.10 -5.67 21.45
CA PRO A 40 -1.25 -5.81 22.35
C PRO A 40 -2.57 -5.52 21.62
N GLN A 41 -3.66 -6.15 22.06
CA GLN A 41 -4.99 -6.03 21.42
C GLN A 41 -5.44 -4.58 21.11
N PRO A 42 -5.21 -3.56 21.96
CA PRO A 42 -5.61 -2.18 21.66
C PRO A 42 -4.94 -1.56 20.42
N TRP A 43 -3.82 -2.10 19.94
CA TRP A 43 -3.19 -1.63 18.69
C TRP A 43 -3.93 -2.12 17.45
N TRP A 44 -4.69 -3.20 17.58
CA TRP A 44 -5.46 -3.77 16.49
C TRP A 44 -6.80 -3.07 16.36
N LYS A 45 -7.01 -2.43 15.21
CA LYS A 45 -8.32 -1.97 14.76
C LYS A 45 -8.93 -3.02 13.87
N ARG A 46 -10.15 -3.45 14.18
CA ARG A 46 -10.90 -4.42 13.38
C ARG A 46 -11.85 -3.69 12.44
N LEU A 47 -11.69 -3.94 11.15
CA LEU A 47 -12.63 -3.56 10.11
C LEU A 47 -13.55 -4.75 9.81
N GLN A 48 -14.49 -4.60 8.89
CA GLN A 48 -15.46 -5.64 8.57
C GLN A 48 -14.80 -6.98 8.21
N ASN A 49 -13.82 -6.96 7.30
CA ASN A 49 -13.21 -8.18 6.74
C ASN A 49 -11.69 -8.28 6.96
N ARG A 50 -11.08 -7.39 7.73
CA ARG A 50 -9.63 -7.40 8.01
C ARG A 50 -9.33 -6.65 9.29
N ARG A 51 -8.10 -6.75 9.78
CA ARG A 51 -7.61 -5.93 10.89
C ARG A 51 -6.33 -5.20 10.51
N LEU A 52 -6.07 -4.10 11.20
CA LEU A 52 -4.90 -3.26 10.94
C LEU A 52 -4.32 -2.70 12.24
N GLN A 53 -3.08 -2.25 12.18
CA GLN A 53 -2.45 -1.36 13.15
C GLN A 53 -2.08 -0.06 12.46
N ILE A 54 -2.05 1.04 13.21
CA ILE A 54 -1.60 2.34 12.74
C ILE A 54 -0.38 2.74 13.55
N TRP A 55 0.70 3.11 12.87
CA TRP A 55 1.97 3.51 13.47
C TRP A 55 2.36 4.92 13.01
N GLY A 56 3.03 5.68 13.90
CA GLY A 56 3.44 7.07 13.64
C GLY A 56 2.40 8.13 14.02
N GLY A 57 1.17 7.74 14.36
CA GLY A 57 0.14 8.65 14.88
C GLY A 57 -1.27 8.36 14.38
N GLU A 58 -2.18 9.29 14.64
CA GLU A 58 -3.58 9.22 14.19
C GLU A 58 -3.93 10.45 13.35
N LEU A 59 -4.74 10.27 12.32
CA LEU A 59 -5.24 11.39 11.51
C LEU A 59 -6.44 12.05 12.20
N THR A 60 -6.39 13.39 12.29
CA THR A 60 -7.56 14.20 12.65
C THR A 60 -8.58 14.21 11.51
N GLY A 61 -9.82 14.60 11.82
CA GLY A 61 -10.86 14.85 10.80
C GLY A 61 -10.53 15.96 9.79
N LYS A 62 -9.42 16.69 9.99
CA LYS A 62 -8.90 17.71 9.05
C LYS A 62 -7.65 17.22 8.30
N HIS A 63 -7.43 15.91 8.24
CA HIS A 63 -6.31 15.28 7.52
C HIS A 63 -4.91 15.70 8.00
N ALA A 64 -4.79 16.11 9.27
CA ALA A 64 -3.51 16.37 9.91
C ALA A 64 -3.15 15.25 10.90
N LEU A 65 -1.88 14.87 10.96
CA LEU A 65 -1.35 13.82 11.84
C LEU A 65 -1.16 14.34 13.27
N ILE A 66 -1.73 13.65 14.25
CA ILE A 66 -1.31 13.74 15.65
C ILE A 66 -0.15 12.75 15.81
N PRO A 67 1.10 13.21 15.87
CA PRO A 67 2.26 12.33 15.79
C PRO A 67 2.42 11.49 17.05
N GLN A 68 2.87 10.25 16.86
CA GLN A 68 3.32 9.34 17.91
C GLN A 68 4.65 8.70 17.48
N ASP A 69 5.42 8.20 18.45
CA ASP A 69 6.67 7.53 18.15
C ASP A 69 6.42 6.30 17.26
N MET A 70 7.23 6.18 16.21
CA MET A 70 7.23 4.99 15.36
C MET A 70 7.76 3.79 16.18
N PRO A 71 7.15 2.59 16.08
CA PRO A 71 7.67 1.42 16.76
C PRO A 71 9.13 1.13 16.37
N PRO A 72 10.01 0.75 17.31
CA PRO A 72 11.42 0.49 17.03
C PRO A 72 11.66 -0.55 15.93
N PHE A 73 10.72 -1.49 15.76
CA PHE A 73 10.81 -2.51 14.70
C PHE A 73 10.46 -1.99 13.30
N ALA A 74 10.08 -0.71 13.16
CA ALA A 74 9.86 -0.06 11.86
C ALA A 74 10.93 0.99 11.52
N ASN A 75 11.66 1.54 12.51
CA ASN A 75 12.66 2.60 12.29
C ASN A 75 14.03 2.38 12.98
N GLN A 76 14.28 1.22 13.60
CA GLN A 76 15.60 0.88 14.16
C GLN A 76 16.09 -0.47 13.63
N TYR A 77 15.31 -1.54 13.81
CA TYR A 77 15.64 -2.84 13.25
C TYR A 77 14.39 -3.68 12.91
N PRO A 78 14.21 -4.08 11.65
CA PRO A 78 14.87 -3.51 10.47
C PRO A 78 14.46 -2.04 10.31
N ASP A 79 15.40 -1.14 10.00
CA ASP A 79 15.13 0.28 9.78
C ASP A 79 14.38 0.50 8.45
N ILE A 80 13.10 0.12 8.40
CA ILE A 80 12.25 0.19 7.19
C ILE A 80 12.08 1.64 6.75
N VAL A 81 11.80 2.55 7.69
CA VAL A 81 11.67 3.99 7.40
C VAL A 81 12.97 4.54 6.81
N GLY A 82 14.12 4.26 7.43
CA GLY A 82 15.41 4.75 6.94
C GLY A 82 15.82 4.13 5.61
N ARG A 83 15.52 2.85 5.35
CA ARG A 83 15.72 2.23 4.04
C ARG A 83 14.86 2.89 2.96
N ILE A 84 13.58 3.13 3.23
CA ILE A 84 12.69 3.82 2.28
C ILE A 84 13.16 5.26 2.05
N ARG A 85 13.57 5.98 3.10
CA ARG A 85 14.18 7.31 2.99
C ARG A 85 15.40 7.29 2.07
N ALA A 86 16.27 6.28 2.21
CA ALA A 86 17.48 6.16 1.39
C ALA A 86 17.22 5.96 -0.11
N LEU A 87 16.00 5.51 -0.50
CA LEU A 87 15.58 5.46 -1.91
C LEU A 87 15.29 6.84 -2.49
N GLY A 88 15.15 7.88 -1.65
CA GLY A 88 14.93 9.26 -2.09
C GLY A 88 13.55 9.53 -2.70
N VAL A 89 12.62 8.58 -2.63
CA VAL A 89 11.27 8.71 -3.23
C VAL A 89 10.38 9.71 -2.48
N PHE A 90 10.66 9.96 -1.21
CA PHE A 90 9.97 10.97 -0.37
C PHE A 90 10.74 12.29 -0.25
N LYS A 91 11.84 12.51 -1.00
CA LYS A 91 12.70 13.69 -0.80
C LYS A 91 11.98 15.04 -0.94
N ASP A 92 10.89 15.08 -1.70
CA ASP A 92 10.09 16.28 -1.98
C ASP A 92 8.85 16.37 -1.04
N SER A 93 8.69 15.42 -0.12
CA SER A 93 7.64 15.42 0.90
C SER A 93 8.01 16.33 2.08
N ALA A 94 7.03 16.65 2.93
CA ALA A 94 7.25 17.58 4.05
C ALA A 94 8.31 17.08 5.03
N HIS A 95 8.44 15.76 5.20
CA HIS A 95 9.35 15.15 6.16
C HIS A 95 10.54 14.41 5.51
N GLY A 96 10.55 14.24 4.18
CA GLY A 96 11.61 13.51 3.48
C GLY A 96 11.56 11.99 3.63
N GLU A 97 10.61 11.47 4.42
CA GLU A 97 10.46 10.06 4.76
C GLU A 97 9.01 9.75 5.20
N PRO A 98 8.61 8.47 5.23
CA PRO A 98 7.32 8.08 5.79
C PRO A 98 7.20 8.41 7.29
N ASN A 99 6.14 9.11 7.66
CA ASN A 99 5.79 9.39 9.07
C ASN A 99 4.56 8.62 9.55
N HIS A 100 3.88 7.88 8.66
CA HIS A 100 2.66 7.16 8.96
C HIS A 100 2.64 5.81 8.23
N ILE A 101 2.44 4.73 8.98
CA ILE A 101 2.39 3.36 8.45
C ILE A 101 1.06 2.74 8.86
N ILE A 102 0.31 2.23 7.89
CA ILE A 102 -0.83 1.36 8.15
C ILE A 102 -0.41 -0.08 7.85
N MET A 103 -0.30 -0.89 8.90
CA MET A 103 -0.05 -2.33 8.75
C MET A 103 -1.39 -3.04 8.66
N ASN A 104 -1.68 -3.71 7.55
CA ASN A 104 -2.88 -4.53 7.38
C ASN A 104 -2.52 -6.01 7.44
N GLU A 105 -3.39 -6.82 8.05
CA GLU A 105 -3.37 -8.28 7.96
C GLU A 105 -4.45 -8.76 6.98
N TYR A 106 -4.08 -9.72 6.13
CA TYR A 106 -4.96 -10.40 5.21
C TYR A 106 -4.82 -11.91 5.37
N ALA A 107 -5.87 -12.55 5.87
CA ALA A 107 -6.03 -14.00 5.77
C ALA A 107 -6.44 -14.40 4.33
N PRO A 108 -6.26 -15.67 3.94
CA PRO A 108 -6.76 -16.17 2.65
C PRO A 108 -8.25 -15.84 2.48
N GLY A 109 -8.63 -15.34 1.30
CA GLY A 109 -9.99 -14.87 1.00
C GLY A 109 -10.24 -13.40 1.35
N GLN A 110 -9.34 -12.72 2.08
CA GLN A 110 -9.47 -11.30 2.38
C GLN A 110 -8.81 -10.43 1.30
N GLY A 111 -9.33 -9.22 1.16
CA GLY A 111 -8.87 -8.23 0.20
C GLY A 111 -9.30 -6.82 0.58
N ILE A 112 -9.08 -5.88 -0.34
CA ILE A 112 -9.51 -4.50 -0.24
C ILE A 112 -10.01 -4.04 -1.61
N MET A 113 -11.24 -3.52 -1.63
CA MET A 113 -11.87 -3.01 -2.85
C MET A 113 -11.02 -1.88 -3.46
N PRO A 114 -11.15 -1.60 -4.77
CA PRO A 114 -10.45 -0.49 -5.41
C PRO A 114 -10.74 0.82 -4.68
N HIS A 115 -9.68 1.51 -4.24
CA HIS A 115 -9.76 2.76 -3.47
C HIS A 115 -8.53 3.65 -3.74
N GLU A 116 -8.58 4.87 -3.22
CA GLU A 116 -7.47 5.83 -3.18
C GLU A 116 -7.01 6.03 -1.73
N ASP A 117 -5.76 6.42 -1.52
CA ASP A 117 -5.18 6.60 -0.18
C ASP A 117 -5.71 7.84 0.56
N GLY A 118 -6.37 8.76 -0.13
CA GLY A 118 -6.96 9.97 0.42
C GLY A 118 -6.01 11.18 0.42
N PRO A 119 -6.54 12.39 0.65
CA PRO A 119 -5.86 13.64 0.36
C PRO A 119 -4.84 14.10 1.42
N ALA A 120 -4.65 13.32 2.49
CA ALA A 120 -3.76 13.70 3.61
C ALA A 120 -2.27 13.53 3.28
N TYR A 121 -1.98 12.70 2.28
CA TYR A 121 -0.64 12.17 2.05
C TYR A 121 0.03 12.83 0.85
N HIS A 122 1.35 13.00 0.95
CA HIS A 122 2.20 13.26 -0.20
C HIS A 122 1.99 12.17 -1.27
N PRO A 123 2.02 12.47 -2.59
CA PRO A 123 1.67 11.53 -3.66
C PRO A 123 2.73 10.46 -3.94
N VAL A 124 3.16 9.78 -2.89
CA VAL A 124 4.10 8.66 -2.87
C VAL A 124 3.64 7.70 -1.78
N VAL A 125 3.52 6.43 -2.14
CA VAL A 125 3.27 5.34 -1.20
C VAL A 125 4.29 4.23 -1.44
N ALA A 126 4.83 3.68 -0.36
CA ALA A 126 5.69 2.52 -0.38
C ALA A 126 5.02 1.41 0.43
N THR A 127 4.73 0.27 -0.20
CA THR A 127 4.06 -0.86 0.45
C THR A 127 4.98 -2.07 0.51
N LEU A 128 5.40 -2.43 1.72
CA LEU A 128 6.16 -3.65 1.99
C LEU A 128 5.19 -4.82 2.20
N SER A 129 5.40 -5.91 1.49
CA SER A 129 4.63 -7.16 1.64
C SER A 129 5.41 -8.16 2.48
N LEU A 130 4.74 -8.87 3.40
CA LEU A 130 5.33 -9.93 4.24
C LEU A 130 4.42 -11.16 4.29
N GLY A 131 5.01 -12.32 4.53
CA GLY A 131 4.33 -13.60 4.80
C GLY A 131 3.91 -14.34 3.54
N SER A 132 2.98 -13.77 2.76
CA SER A 132 2.49 -14.40 1.53
C SER A 132 2.37 -13.39 0.39
N HIS A 133 2.20 -13.92 -0.82
CA HIS A 133 2.05 -13.12 -2.02
C HIS A 133 0.62 -12.59 -2.17
N THR A 134 0.42 -11.66 -3.09
CA THR A 134 -0.91 -11.32 -3.60
C THR A 134 -0.81 -10.69 -4.98
N VAL A 135 -1.84 -10.85 -5.81
CA VAL A 135 -2.02 -9.99 -6.99
C VAL A 135 -2.65 -8.66 -6.58
N PHE A 136 -1.96 -7.58 -6.91
CA PHE A 136 -2.32 -6.19 -6.66
C PHE A 136 -2.69 -5.50 -7.96
N HIS A 137 -3.83 -4.82 -7.98
CA HIS A 137 -4.39 -4.24 -9.19
C HIS A 137 -4.50 -2.73 -9.09
N TYR A 138 -4.21 -2.05 -10.20
CA TYR A 138 -4.59 -0.67 -10.45
C TYR A 138 -5.81 -0.64 -11.37
N TYR A 139 -6.78 0.20 -11.03
CA TYR A 139 -8.01 0.41 -11.78
C TYR A 139 -8.18 1.89 -12.12
N ARG A 140 -9.08 2.17 -13.05
CA ARG A 140 -9.50 3.52 -13.41
C ARG A 140 -11.01 3.63 -13.29
N TYR A 141 -11.52 4.86 -13.17
CA TYR A 141 -12.94 5.11 -13.42
C TYR A 141 -13.26 4.91 -14.91
N LYS A 142 -14.49 4.49 -15.21
CA LYS A 142 -14.99 4.51 -16.60
C LYS A 142 -15.10 5.95 -17.07
N PRO A 143 -14.83 6.23 -18.36
CA PRO A 143 -15.09 7.55 -18.93
C PRO A 143 -16.59 7.89 -18.86
N ASP A 144 -16.91 9.18 -18.74
CA ASP A 144 -18.29 9.71 -18.63
C ASP A 144 -19.10 9.61 -19.94
N THR A 145 -18.90 8.55 -20.72
CA THR A 145 -19.58 8.31 -22.01
C THR A 145 -20.90 7.55 -21.88
N ASP A 146 -21.23 7.04 -20.70
CA ASP A 146 -22.49 6.30 -20.42
C ASP A 146 -23.52 7.13 -19.63
N ALA A 147 -23.43 8.46 -19.67
CA ALA A 147 -24.50 9.33 -19.19
C ALA A 147 -25.69 9.24 -20.16
N SER A 148 -26.53 8.22 -19.97
CA SER A 148 -27.92 8.27 -20.44
C SER A 148 -28.52 9.59 -19.94
N PRO A 149 -29.18 10.41 -20.79
CA PRO A 149 -29.69 11.71 -20.36
C PRO A 149 -30.72 11.51 -19.26
N VAL A 150 -30.32 11.76 -18.01
CA VAL A 150 -31.21 11.77 -16.86
C VAL A 150 -32.13 12.97 -17.03
N GLN A 151 -33.42 12.70 -17.20
CA GLN A 151 -34.44 13.74 -17.17
C GLN A 151 -34.36 14.49 -15.84
N ILE A 152 -34.18 15.80 -15.94
CA ILE A 152 -34.06 16.72 -14.82
C ILE A 152 -35.40 16.78 -14.08
N SER A 153 -35.42 16.41 -12.80
CA SER A 153 -36.42 16.91 -11.86
C SER A 153 -35.83 17.15 -10.46
N ALA A 154 -35.88 18.44 -10.12
CA ALA A 154 -35.79 19.10 -8.81
C ALA A 154 -34.41 19.31 -8.14
N PRO A 155 -34.20 20.50 -7.51
CA PRO A 155 -32.95 20.86 -6.85
C PRO A 155 -33.05 20.60 -5.34
N ASP A 156 -32.06 19.91 -4.76
CA ASP A 156 -31.72 20.11 -3.36
C ASP A 156 -30.23 19.80 -3.12
N GLU A 157 -29.60 20.64 -2.32
CA GLU A 157 -28.16 20.61 -2.03
C GLU A 157 -27.79 19.41 -1.16
N LEU A 158 -27.02 18.45 -1.69
CA LEU A 158 -26.19 17.55 -0.88
C LEU A 158 -25.02 17.03 -1.73
N ILE A 159 -23.80 17.26 -1.22
CA ILE A 159 -22.48 16.72 -1.60
C ILE A 159 -22.52 15.71 -2.76
N SER A 160 -22.12 16.18 -3.94
CA SER A 160 -21.88 15.37 -5.14
C SER A 160 -20.75 14.35 -4.90
N SER A 161 -21.11 13.18 -4.38
CA SER A 161 -20.41 11.94 -4.69
C SER A 161 -21.30 11.13 -5.62
N THR A 162 -21.49 11.63 -6.84
CA THR A 162 -21.96 10.77 -7.92
C THR A 162 -20.95 9.64 -8.02
N GLY A 163 -21.38 8.43 -7.65
CA GLY A 163 -20.52 7.25 -7.63
C GLY A 163 -20.01 6.98 -9.04
N ARG A 164 -18.78 7.40 -9.33
CA ARG A 164 -18.16 7.15 -10.64
C ARG A 164 -17.91 5.64 -10.76
N PRO A 165 -18.45 4.98 -11.78
CA PRO A 165 -18.28 3.53 -11.93
C PRO A 165 -16.81 3.21 -12.21
N ILE A 166 -16.29 2.19 -11.54
CA ILE A 166 -14.93 1.69 -11.74
C ILE A 166 -14.94 0.73 -12.93
N ASP A 167 -13.94 0.84 -13.81
CA ASP A 167 -13.69 -0.16 -14.86
C ASP A 167 -13.27 -1.47 -14.17
N PRO A 168 -14.02 -2.58 -14.32
CA PRO A 168 -13.69 -3.82 -13.64
C PRO A 168 -12.39 -4.45 -14.15
N ASN A 169 -11.90 -4.03 -15.32
CA ASN A 169 -10.64 -4.51 -15.87
C ASN A 169 -9.49 -3.66 -15.28
N PRO A 170 -8.53 -4.28 -14.56
CA PRO A 170 -7.34 -3.58 -14.12
C PRO A 170 -6.56 -2.99 -15.31
N VAL A 171 -6.02 -1.79 -15.16
CA VAL A 171 -5.08 -1.20 -16.13
C VAL A 171 -3.67 -1.78 -15.97
N LEU A 172 -3.36 -2.27 -14.77
CA LEU A 172 -2.05 -2.82 -14.41
C LEU A 172 -2.25 -3.82 -13.27
N SER A 173 -1.59 -4.97 -13.37
CA SER A 173 -1.58 -6.00 -12.33
C SER A 173 -0.14 -6.34 -11.97
N LEU A 174 0.15 -6.40 -10.68
CA LEU A 174 1.45 -6.77 -10.13
C LEU A 174 1.30 -7.99 -9.22
N LEU A 175 2.27 -8.89 -9.22
CA LEU A 175 2.39 -9.89 -8.16
C LEU A 175 3.33 -9.34 -7.10
N LEU A 176 2.83 -9.17 -5.87
CA LEU A 176 3.64 -8.72 -4.74
C LEU A 176 4.12 -9.93 -3.96
N GLU A 177 5.40 -10.31 -4.10
CA GLU A 177 6.01 -11.41 -3.37
C GLU A 177 6.21 -11.05 -1.88
N PRO A 178 6.30 -12.02 -0.96
CA PRO A 178 6.78 -11.75 0.38
C PRO A 178 8.15 -11.03 0.30
N ARG A 179 8.37 -10.12 1.25
CA ARG A 179 9.57 -9.28 1.37
C ARG A 179 9.76 -8.24 0.27
N SER A 180 8.84 -8.13 -0.68
CA SER A 180 8.92 -7.12 -1.75
C SER A 180 8.40 -5.74 -1.30
N LEU A 181 8.98 -4.69 -1.87
CA LEU A 181 8.50 -3.31 -1.75
C LEU A 181 7.96 -2.85 -3.11
N VAL A 182 6.70 -2.44 -3.16
CA VAL A 182 6.17 -1.66 -4.29
C VAL A 182 6.11 -0.19 -3.93
N ILE A 183 6.58 0.67 -4.83
CA ILE A 183 6.52 2.13 -4.67
C ILE A 183 5.70 2.69 -5.81
N THR A 184 4.65 3.44 -5.46
CA THR A 184 3.76 4.10 -6.41
C THR A 184 3.89 5.60 -6.21
N THR A 185 4.15 6.32 -7.30
CA THR A 185 4.26 7.79 -7.26
C THR A 185 3.39 8.42 -8.34
N SER A 186 3.25 9.75 -8.28
CA SER A 186 2.82 10.58 -9.41
C SER A 186 1.45 10.14 -9.98
N ASP A 187 1.38 9.80 -11.27
CA ASP A 187 0.14 9.58 -12.01
C ASP A 187 -0.66 8.38 -11.51
N LEU A 188 -0.02 7.22 -11.27
CA LEU A 188 -0.73 6.04 -10.74
C LEU A 188 -1.23 6.27 -9.30
N TYR A 189 -0.57 7.13 -8.53
CA TYR A 189 -1.06 7.49 -7.20
C TYR A 189 -2.29 8.40 -7.27
N GLY A 190 -2.26 9.43 -8.12
CA GLY A 190 -3.28 10.48 -8.12
C GLY A 190 -4.47 10.25 -9.06
N SER A 191 -4.40 9.29 -9.99
CA SER A 191 -5.44 9.10 -11.01
C SER A 191 -6.02 7.69 -11.10
N HIS A 192 -5.49 6.76 -10.31
CA HIS A 192 -5.91 5.36 -10.33
C HIS A 192 -6.31 4.89 -8.95
N LEU A 193 -7.30 4.01 -8.93
CA LEU A 193 -7.66 3.26 -7.73
C LEU A 193 -6.75 2.04 -7.65
N HIS A 194 -6.60 1.49 -6.46
CA HIS A 194 -5.88 0.23 -6.28
C HIS A 194 -6.60 -0.70 -5.32
N GLY A 195 -6.41 -2.01 -5.53
CA GLY A 195 -7.13 -3.02 -4.78
C GLY A 195 -6.46 -4.38 -4.80
N ILE A 196 -6.91 -5.22 -3.88
CA ILE A 196 -6.55 -6.63 -3.78
C ILE A 196 -7.85 -7.40 -3.71
N GLU A 197 -8.08 -8.31 -4.64
CA GLU A 197 -9.28 -9.13 -4.63
C GLU A 197 -9.25 -10.14 -3.49
N GLY A 198 -10.40 -10.37 -2.85
CA GLY A 198 -10.55 -11.37 -1.80
C GLY A 198 -10.61 -12.78 -2.37
N ARG A 199 -9.45 -13.43 -2.47
CA ARG A 199 -9.31 -14.80 -3.01
C ARG A 199 -8.43 -15.64 -2.09
N VAL A 200 -8.63 -16.95 -2.09
CA VAL A 200 -7.77 -17.92 -1.37
C VAL A 200 -6.57 -18.36 -2.20
N GLU A 201 -6.64 -18.17 -3.52
CA GLU A 201 -5.60 -18.52 -4.48
C GLU A 201 -5.65 -17.54 -5.66
N ASP A 202 -4.50 -17.28 -6.27
CA ASP A 202 -4.38 -16.54 -7.52
C ASP A 202 -4.20 -17.53 -8.68
N LYS A 203 -5.11 -17.48 -9.66
CA LYS A 203 -5.10 -18.34 -10.85
C LYS A 203 -4.56 -17.56 -12.04
N PHE A 204 -3.59 -18.14 -12.72
CA PHE A 204 -3.01 -17.60 -13.93
C PHE A 204 -3.43 -18.50 -15.08
N GLU A 205 -4.44 -18.10 -15.83
CA GLU A 205 -4.87 -18.85 -17.02
C GLU A 205 -3.98 -18.46 -18.22
N GLU A 206 -3.73 -19.41 -19.10
CA GLU A 206 -3.14 -19.11 -20.41
C GLU A 206 -4.21 -18.48 -21.31
N ASP A 207 -4.08 -17.18 -21.56
CA ASP A 207 -5.00 -16.41 -22.41
C ASP A 207 -4.36 -15.97 -23.75
N GLY A 208 -3.22 -16.58 -24.08
CA GLY A 208 -2.43 -16.27 -25.28
C GLY A 208 -1.50 -15.05 -25.14
N ARG A 209 -1.62 -14.25 -24.07
CA ARG A 209 -0.69 -13.15 -23.80
C ARG A 209 0.60 -13.64 -23.13
N PRO A 210 1.76 -13.03 -23.44
CA PRO A 210 2.99 -13.32 -22.73
C PRO A 210 2.86 -12.99 -21.22
N PRO A 211 3.62 -13.66 -20.34
CA PRO A 211 3.54 -13.47 -18.89
C PRO A 211 3.64 -12.01 -18.43
N GLN A 212 4.51 -11.23 -19.07
CA GLN A 212 4.73 -9.81 -18.78
C GLN A 212 3.52 -8.92 -19.07
N GLU A 213 2.64 -9.32 -19.99
CA GLU A 213 1.41 -8.60 -20.28
C GLU A 213 0.27 -8.96 -19.32
N ARG A 214 0.36 -10.11 -18.64
CA ARG A 214 -0.58 -10.53 -17.60
C ARG A 214 -0.20 -9.96 -16.23
N ILE A 215 1.09 -9.97 -15.90
CA ILE A 215 1.66 -9.45 -14.66
C ILE A 215 2.86 -8.57 -15.00
N ALA A 216 2.73 -7.26 -14.81
CA ALA A 216 3.67 -6.29 -15.37
C ALA A 216 5.08 -6.38 -14.77
N ASN A 217 5.19 -6.76 -13.49
CA ASN A 217 6.48 -6.96 -12.83
C ASN A 217 7.05 -8.38 -12.99
N TYR A 218 6.55 -9.20 -13.94
CA TYR A 218 6.95 -10.60 -14.11
C TYR A 218 8.48 -10.80 -14.19
N ASP A 219 9.18 -9.98 -14.98
CA ASP A 219 10.63 -10.11 -15.16
C ASP A 219 11.44 -9.65 -13.93
N LEU A 220 10.79 -8.94 -12.99
CA LEU A 220 11.40 -8.49 -11.73
C LEU A 220 11.19 -9.50 -10.59
N LEU A 221 10.31 -10.51 -10.77
CA LEU A 221 10.04 -11.52 -9.75
C LEU A 221 11.26 -12.39 -9.48
N ARG A 222 11.43 -12.82 -8.22
CA ARG A 222 12.54 -13.71 -7.81
C ARG A 222 12.08 -15.14 -7.51
N GLY A 223 10.82 -15.31 -7.10
CA GLY A 223 10.20 -16.58 -6.82
C GLY A 223 10.00 -17.42 -8.08
N LYS A 224 10.68 -18.57 -8.12
CA LYS A 224 10.57 -19.52 -9.23
C LYS A 224 9.14 -20.04 -9.40
N GLU A 225 8.49 -20.41 -8.31
CA GLU A 225 7.11 -20.92 -8.29
C GLU A 225 6.14 -19.91 -8.89
N ALA A 226 6.22 -18.65 -8.46
CA ALA A 226 5.40 -17.57 -8.99
C ALA A 226 5.60 -17.37 -10.50
N ARG A 227 6.85 -17.36 -10.95
CA ARG A 227 7.18 -17.20 -12.37
C ARG A 227 6.70 -18.38 -13.21
N GLU A 228 6.82 -19.60 -12.71
CA GLU A 228 6.34 -20.80 -13.38
C GLU A 228 4.81 -20.84 -13.44
N ALA A 229 4.13 -20.45 -12.35
CA ALA A 229 2.67 -20.39 -12.30
C ALA A 229 2.11 -19.36 -13.30
N ILE A 230 2.71 -18.17 -13.38
CA ILE A 230 2.32 -17.18 -14.38
C ILE A 230 2.65 -17.69 -15.79
N ALA A 231 3.86 -18.22 -16.02
CA ALA A 231 4.31 -18.61 -17.36
C ALA A 231 3.53 -19.76 -17.99
N ASN A 232 3.31 -20.83 -17.24
CA ASN A 232 2.78 -22.10 -17.75
C ASN A 232 1.30 -22.31 -17.43
N GLY A 233 0.68 -21.31 -16.80
CA GLY A 233 -0.69 -21.36 -16.33
C GLY A 233 -0.90 -22.31 -15.15
N SER A 234 -0.90 -21.77 -13.93
CA SER A 234 -1.18 -22.53 -12.71
C SER A 234 -1.82 -21.64 -11.64
N MET A 235 -1.84 -22.12 -10.40
CA MET A 235 -2.36 -21.38 -9.26
C MET A 235 -1.28 -21.20 -8.18
N LEU A 236 -1.41 -20.13 -7.41
CA LEU A 236 -0.64 -19.92 -6.19
C LEU A 236 -1.61 -19.78 -5.01
N GLU A 237 -1.44 -20.61 -3.98
CA GLU A 237 -2.25 -20.53 -2.76
C GLU A 237 -1.81 -19.36 -1.90
N ARG A 238 -2.77 -18.54 -1.46
CA ARG A 238 -2.48 -17.43 -0.54
C ARG A 238 -2.40 -17.96 0.88
N GLY A 239 -1.40 -17.46 1.61
CA GLY A 239 -1.25 -17.63 3.05
C GLY A 239 -1.65 -16.36 3.81
N MET A 240 -1.23 -16.29 5.09
CA MET A 240 -1.35 -15.06 5.85
C MET A 240 -0.39 -14.01 5.30
N ARG A 241 -0.90 -12.83 4.95
CA ARG A 241 -0.13 -11.71 4.41
C ARG A 241 -0.24 -10.49 5.31
N TYR A 242 0.88 -9.81 5.51
CA TYR A 242 0.92 -8.49 6.12
C TYR A 242 1.40 -7.47 5.10
N SER A 243 0.82 -6.27 5.11
CA SER A 243 1.31 -5.15 4.30
C SER A 243 1.53 -3.91 5.13
N LEU A 244 2.73 -3.34 5.07
CA LEU A 244 3.06 -2.06 5.70
C LEU A 244 2.98 -0.98 4.63
N THR A 245 1.91 -0.20 4.65
CA THR A 245 1.69 0.91 3.72
C THR A 245 2.26 2.20 4.32
N CYS A 246 3.48 2.54 3.92
CA CYS A 246 4.29 3.66 4.40
C CYS A 246 4.05 4.92 3.56
N ARG A 247 3.64 6.01 4.23
CA ARG A 247 3.30 7.30 3.60
C ARG A 247 3.82 8.47 4.44
N ASP A 248 3.88 9.63 3.83
CA ASP A 248 4.11 10.90 4.53
C ASP A 248 2.80 11.71 4.59
N VAL A 249 2.31 11.98 5.79
CA VAL A 249 1.22 12.93 6.03
C VAL A 249 1.79 14.33 6.04
N GLU A 250 1.33 15.19 5.12
CA GLU A 250 1.94 16.51 4.91
C GLU A 250 1.73 17.47 6.08
N LYS A 251 0.57 17.38 6.75
CA LYS A 251 0.17 18.31 7.82
C LYS A 251 0.28 17.66 9.17
N ILE A 252 1.02 18.29 10.09
CA ILE A 252 1.07 17.89 11.50
C ILE A 252 0.08 18.74 12.30
N ALA A 253 -0.74 18.10 13.14
CA ALA A 253 -1.64 18.78 14.05
C ALA A 253 -0.81 19.51 15.12
N ALA A 254 -1.07 20.80 15.30
CA ALA A 254 -0.47 21.56 16.38
C ALA A 254 -0.90 20.95 17.72
N MET A 255 0.02 20.26 18.40
CA MET A 255 -0.16 19.83 19.77
C MET A 255 -0.30 21.11 20.61
N GLY A 256 -1.50 21.41 21.10
CA GLY A 256 -1.75 22.57 21.94
C GLY A 256 -0.72 22.59 23.08
N GLY A 257 0.18 23.58 23.08
CA GLY A 257 1.38 23.64 23.93
C GLY A 257 1.15 23.62 25.44
N ALA A 258 -0.09 23.48 25.90
CA ALA A 258 -0.48 23.39 27.30
C ALA A 258 -0.50 21.94 27.84
N LEU A 259 -0.67 20.90 27.01
CA LEU A 259 -0.88 19.54 27.52
C LEU A 259 0.43 18.80 27.85
N PHE A 260 1.51 19.07 27.10
CA PHE A 260 2.83 18.47 27.37
C PHE A 260 3.54 19.05 28.60
N LYS A 261 3.22 20.29 28.99
CA LYS A 261 3.80 20.90 30.20
C LYS A 261 3.19 20.36 31.49
N LYS A 262 2.01 19.72 31.42
CA LYS A 262 1.30 19.16 32.58
C LYS A 262 1.64 17.68 32.86
N LEU A 263 2.21 16.97 31.88
CA LEU A 263 2.72 15.60 32.04
C LEU A 263 4.21 15.54 32.43
N ARG A 264 4.91 16.68 32.41
CA ARG A 264 6.26 16.87 32.97
C ARG A 264 6.26 17.69 34.27
N GLY A 265 5.16 17.62 35.04
CA GLY A 265 5.11 18.18 36.37
C GLY A 265 5.86 17.30 37.37
N THR A 266 6.94 17.87 37.93
CA THR A 266 7.49 17.60 39.27
C THR A 266 7.97 16.18 39.59
N ALA A 267 9.25 15.95 39.34
CA ALA A 267 10.24 15.49 40.32
C ALA A 267 11.64 15.86 39.83
#